data_AF-A0A9E0RNV2-F1
#
_entry.id   AF-A0A9E0RNV2-F1
#
_cell.length_a   1.000
_cell.length_b   1.000
_cell.length_c   1.000
_cell.angle_alpha   90.00
_cell.angle_beta   90.00
_cell.angle_gamma   90.00
#
_symmetry.space_group_name_H-M   'P 1'
#
loop_
_entity.id
_entity.type
_entity.pdbx_description
1 polymer ?
#
loop_
_entity_poly.entity_id
_entity_poly.type
_entity_poly.pdbx_seq_one_letter_code
_entity_poly.pdbx_strand_id
1 'polypeptide(L)'
;MELLLSQISPIPSHALAALAAVILGGAQLASAKGTARHRALGWAWVGLMTYVAASSFFISELKLWGAFSPIHLLSIWTLCSLVMAVYYARQGNIRQHKIWMVLLYILALLVTGAFTLWPGRVMHGVLFGV
;
A
#
# COMPACT_ATOMS: atom_id res chain seq x y z
N MET A 1 1.13 2.89 20.11
CA MET A 1 0.04 2.09 19.50
C MET A 1 -1.34 2.65 19.88
N GLU A 2 -1.56 3.08 21.13
CA GLU A 2 -2.84 3.71 21.56
C GLU A 2 -3.27 4.89 20.68
N LEU A 3 -2.33 5.78 20.30
CA LEU A 3 -2.60 6.91 19.38
C LEU A 3 -3.24 6.45 18.06
N LEU A 4 -2.75 5.37 17.46
CA LEU A 4 -3.30 4.84 16.21
C LEU A 4 -4.67 4.19 16.43
N LEU A 5 -4.81 3.38 17.48
CA LEU A 5 -6.04 2.64 17.75
C LEU A 5 -7.21 3.54 18.15
N SER A 6 -6.94 4.75 18.64
CA SER A 6 -7.95 5.76 18.97
C SER A 6 -8.50 6.53 17.76
N GLN A 7 -7.94 6.34 16.56
CA GLN A 7 -8.38 7.06 15.36
C GLN A 7 -9.71 6.53 14.81
N ILE A 8 -10.39 7.40 14.05
CA ILE A 8 -11.62 7.04 13.34
C ILE A 8 -11.35 5.96 12.28
N SER A 9 -12.30 5.03 12.15
CA SER A 9 -12.26 4.00 11.11
C SER A 9 -12.33 4.64 9.71
N PRO A 10 -11.52 4.19 8.73
CA PRO A 10 -10.69 2.98 8.75
C PRO A 10 -9.18 3.23 9.01
N ILE A 11 -8.79 4.37 9.58
CA ILE A 11 -7.36 4.74 9.75
C ILE A 11 -6.55 3.65 10.48
N PRO A 12 -7.01 3.08 11.62
CA PRO A 12 -6.20 2.10 12.35
C PRO A 12 -5.94 0.83 11.52
N SER A 13 -6.99 0.27 10.91
CA SER A 13 -6.89 -0.97 10.14
C SER A 13 -6.15 -0.76 8.82
N HIS A 14 -6.32 0.39 8.17
CA HIS A 14 -5.54 0.78 6.99
C HIS A 14 -4.04 0.80 7.30
N ALA A 15 -3.63 1.49 8.37
CA ALA A 15 -2.23 1.61 8.74
C ALA A 15 -1.60 0.25 9.12
N LEU A 16 -2.33 -0.58 9.86
CA LEU A 16 -1.87 -1.94 10.20
C LEU A 16 -1.71 -2.82 8.94
N ALA A 17 -2.67 -2.76 8.01
CA ALA A 17 -2.58 -3.48 6.74
C ALA A 17 -1.42 -2.97 5.88
N ALA A 18 -1.18 -1.67 5.84
CA ALA A 18 -0.04 -1.07 5.14
C ALA A 18 1.30 -1.53 5.74
N LEU A 19 1.43 -1.55 7.08
CA LEU A 19 2.63 -2.05 7.75
C LEU A 19 2.88 -3.52 7.43
N ALA A 20 1.84 -4.35 7.48
CA ALA A 20 1.93 -5.75 7.06
C ALA A 20 2.36 -5.87 5.58
N ALA A 21 1.82 -5.01 4.70
CA ALA A 21 2.20 -4.98 3.29
C ALA A 21 3.66 -4.57 3.07
N VAL A 22 4.22 -3.68 3.90
CA VAL A 22 5.65 -3.29 3.82
C VAL A 22 6.53 -4.49 4.11
N ILE A 23 6.26 -5.20 5.20
CA ILE A 23 7.03 -6.38 5.63
C ILE A 23 6.89 -7.49 4.60
N LEU A 24 5.65 -7.82 4.22
CA LEU A 24 5.36 -8.90 3.29
C LEU A 24 5.92 -8.60 1.89
N GLY A 25 5.82 -7.34 1.43
CA GLY A 25 6.36 -6.92 0.14
C GLY A 25 7.89 -6.98 0.10
N GLY A 26 8.57 -6.61 1.19
CA GLY A 26 10.02 -6.76 1.31
C GLY A 26 10.44 -8.23 1.23
N ALA A 27 9.75 -9.10 1.98
CA ALA A 27 9.96 -10.55 1.91
C ALA A 27 9.66 -11.12 0.51
N GLN A 28 8.60 -10.64 -0.15
CA GLN A 28 8.20 -11.05 -1.50
C GLN A 28 9.27 -10.67 -2.53
N LEU A 29 9.82 -9.47 -2.46
CA LEU A 29 10.88 -8.99 -3.36
C LEU A 29 12.22 -9.72 -3.11
N ALA A 30 12.52 -10.08 -1.86
CA ALA A 30 13.70 -10.88 -1.52
C ALA A 30 13.56 -12.37 -1.90
N SER A 31 12.33 -12.89 -1.99
CA SER A 31 12.08 -14.32 -2.26
C SER A 31 12.56 -14.79 -3.64
N ALA A 32 12.80 -16.11 -3.77
CA ALA A 32 13.04 -16.76 -5.06
C ALA A 32 11.78 -16.71 -5.93
N LYS A 33 11.90 -16.13 -7.12
CA LYS A 33 10.80 -15.85 -8.04
C LYS A 33 10.35 -17.13 -8.76
N GLY A 34 9.07 -17.18 -9.13
CA GLY A 34 8.49 -18.33 -9.86
C GLY A 34 8.13 -19.55 -9.00
N THR A 35 8.42 -19.52 -7.69
CA THR A 35 8.08 -20.61 -6.76
C THR A 35 6.61 -20.57 -6.31
N ALA A 36 6.09 -21.68 -5.77
CA ALA A 36 4.77 -21.70 -5.13
C ALA A 36 4.69 -20.70 -3.96
N ARG A 37 5.77 -20.59 -3.18
CA ARG A 37 5.90 -19.61 -2.09
C ARG A 37 5.80 -18.17 -2.60
N HIS A 38 6.49 -17.83 -3.69
CA HIS A 38 6.41 -16.51 -4.30
C HIS A 38 4.98 -16.18 -4.76
N ARG A 39 4.26 -17.16 -5.32
CA ARG A 39 2.85 -16.95 -5.72
C ARG A 39 1.93 -16.74 -4.51
N ALA A 40 2.08 -17.53 -3.46
CA ALA A 40 1.27 -17.41 -2.24
C ALA A 40 1.49 -16.05 -1.54
N LEU A 41 2.74 -15.67 -1.31
CA LEU A 41 3.11 -14.37 -0.75
C LEU A 41 2.64 -13.21 -1.65
N GLY A 42 2.76 -13.36 -2.96
CA GLY A 42 2.30 -12.38 -3.93
C GLY A 42 0.79 -12.14 -3.86
N TRP A 43 -0.02 -13.20 -3.78
CA TRP A 43 -1.47 -13.07 -3.63
C TRP A 43 -1.88 -12.43 -2.29
N ALA A 44 -1.22 -12.82 -1.20
CA ALA A 44 -1.45 -12.18 0.10
C ALA A 44 -1.11 -10.67 0.06
N TRP A 45 0.00 -10.31 -0.59
CA TRP A 45 0.40 -8.92 -0.76
C TRP A 45 -0.56 -8.12 -1.64
N VAL A 46 -1.03 -8.70 -2.75
CA VAL A 46 -2.07 -8.09 -3.61
C VAL A 46 -3.36 -7.84 -2.84
N GLY A 47 -3.79 -8.80 -2.00
CA GLY A 47 -4.94 -8.62 -1.12
C GLY A 47 -4.78 -7.46 -0.13
N LEU A 48 -3.62 -7.37 0.53
CA LEU A 48 -3.32 -6.26 1.44
C LEU A 48 -3.31 -4.91 0.72
N MET A 49 -2.63 -4.80 -0.42
CA MET A 49 -2.58 -3.56 -1.20
C MET A 49 -3.95 -3.15 -1.74
N THR A 50 -4.80 -4.11 -2.07
CA THR A 50 -6.19 -3.85 -2.48
C THR A 50 -6.98 -3.26 -1.32
N TYR A 51 -6.86 -3.83 -0.11
CA TYR A 51 -7.49 -3.29 1.09
C TYR A 51 -6.98 -1.89 1.44
N VAL A 52 -5.66 -1.67 1.40
CA VAL A 52 -5.03 -0.35 1.65
C VAL A 52 -5.56 0.68 0.66
N ALA A 53 -5.54 0.38 -0.64
CA ALA A 53 -6.05 1.30 -1.65
C ALA A 53 -7.56 1.57 -1.49
N ALA A 54 -8.38 0.53 -1.26
CA ALA A 54 -9.82 0.68 -1.09
C ALA A 54 -10.20 1.47 0.17
N SER A 55 -9.57 1.18 1.31
CA SER A 55 -9.84 1.89 2.56
C SER A 55 -9.39 3.35 2.53
N SER A 56 -8.38 3.70 1.73
CA SER A 56 -7.91 5.09 1.60
C SER A 56 -8.94 6.06 1.00
N PHE A 57 -9.93 5.56 0.24
CA PHE A 57 -11.01 6.41 -0.28
C PHE A 57 -11.91 6.98 0.83
N PHE A 58 -11.81 6.45 2.04
CA PHE A 58 -12.52 6.92 3.23
C PHE A 58 -11.61 7.77 4.14
N ILE A 59 -10.37 8.07 3.72
CA ILE A 59 -9.38 8.84 4.47
C ILE A 59 -9.11 10.16 3.74
N SER A 60 -9.80 11.22 4.14
CA SER A 60 -9.75 12.55 3.49
C SER A 60 -9.22 13.65 4.41
N GLU A 61 -7.97 13.54 4.84
CA GLU A 61 -7.32 14.57 5.68
C GLU A 61 -6.87 15.80 4.86
N LEU A 62 -6.24 15.57 3.69
CA LEU A 62 -5.78 16.64 2.81
C LEU A 62 -6.90 17.05 1.84
N LYS A 63 -7.86 17.85 2.33
CA LYS A 63 -8.99 18.41 1.55
C LYS A 63 -8.54 19.47 0.52
N LEU A 64 -7.58 19.14 -0.34
CA LEU A 64 -6.98 20.07 -1.31
C LEU A 64 -7.95 20.45 -2.43
N TRP A 65 -8.82 19.53 -2.86
CA TRP A 65 -9.88 19.78 -3.83
C TRP A 65 -11.22 19.29 -3.29
N GLY A 66 -11.82 20.08 -2.39
CA GLY A 66 -13.04 19.69 -1.69
C GLY A 66 -12.79 18.47 -0.80
N ALA A 67 -13.54 17.38 -0.98
CA ALA A 67 -13.34 16.14 -0.23
C ALA A 67 -12.18 15.25 -0.75
N PHE A 68 -11.63 15.57 -1.93
CA PHE A 68 -10.62 14.74 -2.59
C PHE A 68 -9.20 15.24 -2.32
N SER A 69 -8.30 14.26 -2.15
CA SER A 69 -6.87 14.45 -1.95
C SER A 69 -6.07 13.74 -3.05
N PRO A 70 -4.81 14.11 -3.31
CA PRO A 70 -3.93 13.38 -4.24
C PRO A 70 -3.82 11.87 -3.95
N ILE A 71 -4.07 11.46 -2.72
CA ILE A 71 -4.07 10.05 -2.29
C ILE A 71 -5.18 9.27 -3.01
N HIS A 72 -6.32 9.88 -3.32
CA HIS A 72 -7.42 9.19 -4.01
C HIS A 72 -7.03 8.81 -5.44
N LEU A 73 -6.36 9.71 -6.15
CA LEU A 73 -5.83 9.43 -7.49
C LEU A 73 -4.78 8.31 -7.44
N LEU A 74 -3.91 8.36 -6.43
CA LEU A 74 -2.93 7.29 -6.20
C LEU A 74 -3.58 5.95 -5.92
N SER A 75 -4.72 5.93 -5.21
CA SER A 75 -5.45 4.70 -4.91
C SER A 75 -6.13 4.10 -6.14
N ILE A 76 -6.72 4.92 -7.00
CA ILE A 76 -7.21 4.48 -8.31
C ILE A 76 -6.05 3.89 -9.12
N TRP A 77 -4.94 4.63 -9.20
CA TRP A 77 -3.74 4.16 -9.91
C TRP A 77 -3.21 2.84 -9.34
N THR A 78 -3.21 2.69 -8.02
CA THR A 78 -2.76 1.47 -7.32
C THR A 78 -3.63 0.28 -7.70
N LEU A 79 -4.96 0.43 -7.66
CA LEU A 79 -5.89 -0.64 -8.04
C LEU A 79 -5.74 -1.05 -9.51
N CYS A 80 -5.66 -0.08 -10.43
CA CYS A 80 -5.40 -0.36 -11.84
C CYS A 80 -4.05 -1.07 -12.04
N SER A 81 -3.01 -0.60 -11.35
CA SER A 81 -1.66 -1.18 -11.43
C SER A 81 -1.60 -2.60 -10.91
N LEU A 82 -2.35 -2.95 -9.85
CA LEU A 82 -2.46 -4.32 -9.35
C LEU A 82 -3.07 -5.24 -10.41
N VAL A 83 -4.16 -4.80 -11.05
CA VAL A 83 -4.79 -5.55 -12.16
C VAL A 83 -3.79 -5.77 -13.29
N MET A 84 -3.07 -4.72 -13.71
CA MET A 84 -2.05 -4.82 -14.76
C MET A 84 -0.91 -5.75 -14.37
N ALA A 85 -0.41 -5.66 -13.13
CA ALA A 85 0.67 -6.50 -12.63
C ALA A 85 0.29 -7.99 -12.67
N VAL A 86 -0.94 -8.33 -12.26
CA VAL A 86 -1.46 -9.71 -12.30
C VAL A 86 -1.71 -10.14 -13.74
N TYR A 87 -2.30 -9.28 -14.59
CA TYR A 87 -2.51 -9.56 -16.00
C TYR A 87 -1.21 -9.94 -16.71
N TYR A 88 -0.15 -9.14 -16.56
CA TYR A 88 1.14 -9.43 -17.20
C TYR A 88 1.80 -10.70 -16.68
N ALA A 89 1.64 -11.04 -15.39
CA ALA A 89 2.09 -12.33 -14.88
C ALA A 89 1.36 -13.51 -15.53
N ARG A 90 0.03 -13.40 -15.71
CA ARG A 90 -0.79 -14.45 -16.34
C ARG A 90 -0.47 -14.64 -17.83
N GLN A 91 -0.09 -13.57 -18.52
CA GLN A 91 0.36 -13.61 -19.91
C GLN A 91 1.81 -14.10 -20.08
N GLY A 92 2.51 -14.43 -18.99
CA GLY A 92 3.93 -14.80 -19.03
C GLY A 92 4.88 -13.62 -19.28
N ASN A 93 4.38 -12.38 -19.35
CA ASN A 93 5.20 -11.17 -19.48
C ASN A 93 5.77 -10.76 -18.11
N ILE A 94 6.76 -11.52 -17.65
CA ILE A 94 7.37 -11.36 -16.32
C ILE A 94 8.12 -10.03 -16.20
N ARG A 95 8.64 -9.48 -17.30
CA ARG A 95 9.30 -8.17 -17.30
C ARG A 95 8.34 -7.08 -16.85
N GLN A 96 7.15 -7.02 -17.45
CA GLN A 96 6.15 -6.02 -17.09
C GLN A 96 5.58 -6.25 -15.70
N HIS A 97 5.30 -7.51 -15.33
CA HIS A 97 4.88 -7.85 -13.97
C HIS A 97 5.85 -7.30 -12.90
N LYS A 98 7.16 -7.52 -13.09
CA LYS A 98 8.19 -7.02 -12.16
C LYS A 98 8.19 -5.50 -12.06
N ILE A 99 8.09 -4.79 -13.19
CA ILE A 99 8.05 -3.33 -13.21
C ILE A 99 6.87 -2.81 -12.38
N TRP A 100 5.66 -3.33 -12.64
CA TRP A 100 4.48 -2.90 -11.88
C TRP A 100 4.57 -3.24 -10.39
N MET A 101 5.04 -4.44 -10.03
CA MET A 101 5.20 -4.82 -8.62
C MET A 101 6.20 -3.92 -7.88
N VAL A 102 7.32 -3.55 -8.53
CA VAL A 102 8.30 -2.63 -7.94
C VAL A 102 7.74 -1.22 -7.83
N LEU A 103 7.06 -0.71 -8.86
CA LEU A 103 6.43 0.62 -8.83
C LEU A 103 5.38 0.72 -7.72
N LEU A 104 4.55 -0.30 -7.54
CA LEU A 104 3.57 -0.35 -6.45
C LEU A 104 4.26 -0.38 -5.08
N TYR A 105 5.29 -1.21 -4.91
CA TYR A 105 6.00 -1.29 -3.62
C TYR A 105 6.72 0.02 -3.27
N ILE A 106 7.42 0.64 -4.22
CA ILE A 106 8.17 1.86 -3.96
C ILE A 106 7.23 3.08 -3.87
N LEU A 107 6.42 3.33 -4.91
CA LEU A 107 5.63 4.55 -4.99
C LEU A 107 4.37 4.48 -4.13
N ALA A 108 3.53 3.47 -4.34
CA ALA A 108 2.24 3.41 -3.65
C ALA A 108 2.39 3.09 -2.15
N LEU A 109 3.41 2.32 -1.77
CA LEU A 109 3.58 1.88 -0.39
C LEU A 109 4.68 2.62 0.38
N LEU A 110 5.94 2.59 -0.05
CA LEU A 110 7.04 3.21 0.72
C LEU A 110 7.01 4.73 0.69
N VAL A 111 6.89 5.34 -0.50
CA VAL A 111 6.85 6.80 -0.64
C VAL A 111 5.61 7.37 0.05
N THR A 112 4.43 6.79 -0.19
CA THR A 112 3.20 7.19 0.53
C THR A 112 3.31 6.97 2.04
N GLY A 113 3.89 5.85 2.47
CA GLY A 113 4.16 5.57 3.87
C GLY A 113 5.05 6.64 4.50
N ALA A 114 6.11 7.08 3.82
CA ALA A 114 6.96 8.17 4.28
C ALA A 114 6.18 9.49 4.40
N PHE A 115 5.25 9.79 3.48
CA PHE A 115 4.36 10.95 3.62
C PHE A 115 3.46 10.90 4.85
N THR A 116 3.14 9.71 5.37
CA THR A 116 2.38 9.58 6.63
C THR A 116 3.19 10.03 7.86
N LEU A 117 4.52 10.13 7.74
CA LEU A 117 5.42 10.60 8.81
C LEU A 117 5.63 12.12 8.79
N TRP A 118 4.94 12.85 7.91
CA TRP A 118 4.96 14.32 7.92
C TRP A 118 4.39 14.86 9.24
N PRO A 119 5.00 15.91 9.86
CA PRO A 119 4.50 16.49 11.10
C PRO A 119 3.01 16.87 11.03
N GLY A 120 2.27 16.53 12.08
CA GLY A 120 0.82 16.73 12.15
C GLY A 120 -0.03 15.55 11.64
N ARG A 121 0.59 14.45 11.20
CA ARG A 121 -0.11 13.18 10.90
C ARG A 121 0.01 12.17 12.02
N VAL A 122 -0.98 11.28 12.12
CA VAL A 122 -1.06 10.27 13.19
C VAL A 122 0.20 9.39 13.24
N MET A 123 0.70 8.90 12.11
CA MET A 123 1.86 8.00 12.10
C MET A 123 3.16 8.70 12.53
N HIS A 124 3.27 10.03 12.35
CA HIS A 124 4.36 10.81 12.92
C HIS A 124 4.35 10.74 14.45
N GLY A 125 3.22 11.01 15.09
CA GLY A 125 3.09 10.92 16.55
C GLY A 125 3.30 9.50 17.09
N VAL A 126 2.82 8.48 16.34
CA VAL A 126 3.05 7.06 16.70
C VAL A 126 4.53 6.70 16.68
N LEU A 127 5.30 7.20 15.72
CA LEU A 127 6.72 6.83 15.54
C LEU A 127 7.66 7.66 16.43
N PHE A 128 7.40 8.96 16.56
CA PHE A 128 8.29 9.90 17.25
C PHE A 128 7.85 10.24 18.68
N GLY A 129 6.67 9.80 19.12
CA GLY A 129 6.19 10.00 20.49
C GLY A 129 5.82 11.44 20.82
N VAL A 130 5.38 12.20 19.80
CA VAL A 130 4.96 13.61 19.89
C VAL A 130 3.47 13.79 19.63
#